data_AF-A0A841TW38-F1
#
_entry.id   AF-A0A841TW38-F1
#
_cell.length_a   1.000
_cell.length_b   1.000
_cell.length_c   1.000
_cell.angle_alpha   90.00
_cell.angle_beta   90.00
_cell.angle_gamma   90.00
#
_symmetry.space_group_name_H-M   'P 1'
#
loop_
_entity.id
_entity.type
_entity.pdbx_description
1 polymer ?
#
loop_
_entity_poly.entity_id
_entity_poly.type
_entity_poly.pdbx_seq_one_letter_code
_entity_poly.pdbx_strand_id
1 'polypeptide(L)'
;MREKFMELWERHSDILAHSCGIREPLLSLDPVLEAYGTPADAGDNPRLAAHYKAHHRMFEKLDFFAVTSRGEFLAFYRTEGYSGNPPVAKLDSEGQYGWAGADLADALYWAAEDECSDLTGWLKDQGFACPEGFVLGASTQFLPGIDKWHLRFYREWLGELVRKDEDSPSGEPDAYDPSTWLGHKGEAVRDLIARAHGEDELRKYWVSCDARGFVHSARVLKPSLGVAGITLGCSREELLRAFGEPTQSGAIRLYYDKGLIRLHFTIQDERIVKMMCMTIDDSQ
;
A
#
# COMPACT_ATOMS: atom_id res chain seq x y z
N MET A 1 -7.87 11.35 -17.68
CA MET A 1 -6.69 11.31 -16.78
C MET A 1 -5.38 11.32 -17.57
N ARG A 2 -5.14 10.36 -18.48
CA ARG A 2 -3.96 10.40 -19.35
C ARG A 2 -3.86 11.70 -20.17
N GLU A 3 -4.95 12.15 -20.78
CA GLU A 3 -5.02 13.45 -21.48
C GLU A 3 -4.60 14.61 -20.58
N LYS A 4 -5.17 14.71 -19.36
CA LYS A 4 -4.78 15.70 -18.36
C LYS A 4 -3.29 15.61 -17.98
N PHE A 5 -2.73 14.41 -17.85
CA PHE A 5 -1.29 14.24 -17.62
C PHE A 5 -0.46 14.75 -18.82
N MET A 6 -0.87 14.44 -20.05
CA MET A 6 -0.19 14.92 -21.25
C MET A 6 -0.25 16.45 -21.36
N GLU A 7 -1.40 17.07 -21.06
CA GLU A 7 -1.53 18.53 -20.99
C GLU A 7 -0.58 19.14 -19.95
N LEU A 8 -0.47 18.53 -18.77
CA LEU A 8 0.46 18.97 -17.72
C LEU A 8 1.92 18.78 -18.15
N TRP A 9 2.23 17.66 -18.80
CA TRP A 9 3.55 17.37 -19.32
C TRP A 9 3.98 18.40 -20.36
N GLU A 10 3.15 18.68 -21.35
CA GLU A 10 3.42 19.68 -22.39
C GLU A 10 3.63 21.08 -21.81
N ARG A 11 2.91 21.41 -20.73
CA ARG A 11 2.99 22.73 -20.10
C ARG A 11 4.14 22.87 -19.10
N HIS A 12 4.56 21.77 -18.47
CA HIS A 12 5.41 21.78 -17.28
C HIS A 12 6.52 20.72 -17.30
N SER A 13 6.93 20.23 -18.47
CA SER A 13 7.94 19.18 -18.61
C SER A 13 9.21 19.48 -17.83
N ASP A 14 9.64 20.74 -17.77
CA ASP A 14 10.85 21.14 -17.03
C ASP A 14 10.70 20.91 -15.53
N ILE A 15 9.52 21.22 -14.96
CA ILE A 15 9.23 21.02 -13.53
C ILE A 15 9.05 19.53 -13.25
N LEU A 16 8.33 18.81 -14.11
CA LEU A 16 8.11 17.38 -13.95
C LEU A 16 9.41 16.58 -14.08
N ALA A 17 10.32 16.99 -14.98
CA ALA A 17 11.63 16.36 -15.16
C ALA A 17 12.63 16.73 -14.08
N HIS A 18 12.70 18.01 -13.70
CA HIS A 18 13.66 18.49 -12.72
C HIS A 18 13.23 18.09 -11.30
N SER A 19 12.01 18.43 -10.92
CA SER A 19 11.54 18.34 -9.54
C SER A 19 10.78 17.07 -9.24
N CYS A 20 9.96 16.55 -10.16
CA CYS A 20 9.23 15.28 -9.94
C CYS A 20 10.02 14.05 -10.42
N GLY A 21 11.21 14.25 -11.00
CA GLY A 21 11.98 13.17 -11.60
C GLY A 21 11.21 12.36 -12.65
N ILE A 22 10.16 12.88 -13.28
CA ILE A 22 9.44 12.25 -14.38
C ILE A 22 10.13 12.68 -15.66
N ARG A 23 10.81 11.79 -16.38
CA ARG A 23 11.65 12.18 -17.51
C ARG A 23 10.91 12.23 -18.83
N GLU A 24 10.04 11.26 -19.07
CA GLU A 24 9.43 11.07 -20.39
C GLU A 24 8.03 10.48 -20.26
N PRO A 25 7.05 10.96 -21.05
CA PRO A 25 5.76 10.33 -21.17
C PRO A 25 5.90 9.05 -22.00
N LEU A 26 5.24 7.97 -21.57
CA LEU A 26 5.20 6.73 -22.32
C LEU A 26 4.19 6.87 -23.46
N LEU A 27 4.72 6.96 -24.68
CA LEU A 27 3.95 6.96 -25.92
C LEU A 27 3.65 5.54 -26.41
N SER A 28 4.49 4.56 -26.06
CA SER A 28 4.28 3.12 -26.30
C SER A 28 4.77 2.26 -25.12
N LEU A 29 4.35 0.99 -25.07
CA LEU A 29 4.77 0.01 -24.06
C LEU A 29 6.06 -0.72 -24.44
N ASP A 30 6.68 -0.41 -25.58
CA ASP A 30 7.88 -1.09 -26.08
C ASP A 30 9.06 -1.03 -25.09
N PRO A 31 9.32 0.10 -24.38
CA PRO A 31 10.42 0.16 -23.41
C PRO A 31 10.22 -0.76 -22.20
N VAL A 32 8.96 -1.04 -21.83
CA VAL A 32 8.65 -2.00 -20.77
C VAL A 32 8.96 -3.42 -21.25
N LEU A 33 8.61 -3.75 -22.50
CA LEU A 33 8.91 -5.06 -23.09
C LEU A 33 10.42 -5.26 -23.31
N GLU A 34 11.16 -4.20 -23.65
CA GLU A 34 12.62 -4.23 -23.77
C GLU A 34 13.31 -4.43 -22.41
N ALA A 35 12.81 -3.80 -21.35
CA ALA A 35 13.39 -3.90 -20.00
C ALA A 35 13.14 -5.28 -19.35
N TYR A 36 11.98 -5.89 -19.60
CA TYR A 36 11.60 -7.15 -18.97
C TYR A 36 11.71 -8.37 -19.88
N GLY A 37 12.17 -8.20 -21.13
CA GLY A 37 12.43 -9.28 -22.07
C GLY A 37 11.19 -9.79 -22.79
N THR A 38 11.43 -10.66 -23.78
CA THR A 38 10.35 -11.28 -24.55
C THR A 38 9.94 -12.61 -23.93
N PRO A 39 8.67 -13.06 -24.09
CA PRO A 39 8.26 -14.39 -23.65
C PRO A 39 9.11 -15.54 -24.21
N ALA A 40 9.84 -15.32 -25.31
CA ALA A 40 10.77 -16.29 -25.90
C ALA A 40 11.99 -16.57 -25.00
N ASP A 41 12.36 -15.64 -24.12
CA ASP A 41 13.47 -15.76 -23.17
C ASP A 41 13.12 -16.64 -21.97
N ALA A 42 11.82 -16.96 -21.77
CA ALA A 42 11.36 -17.83 -20.69
C ALA A 42 11.81 -19.29 -20.84
N GLY A 43 12.17 -19.72 -22.07
CA GLY A 43 12.57 -21.09 -22.39
C GLY A 43 11.63 -22.15 -21.80
N ASP A 44 12.20 -23.28 -21.36
CA ASP A 44 11.49 -24.37 -20.68
C ASP A 44 11.39 -24.16 -19.14
N ASN A 45 11.69 -22.98 -18.60
CA ASN A 45 11.68 -22.74 -17.15
C ASN A 45 10.26 -22.38 -16.67
N PRO A 46 9.55 -23.27 -15.95
CA PRO A 46 8.16 -23.04 -15.59
C PRO A 46 7.97 -21.86 -14.63
N ARG A 47 8.96 -21.57 -13.78
CA ARG A 47 8.91 -20.43 -12.84
C ARG A 47 9.06 -19.10 -13.58
N LEU A 48 10.01 -19.03 -14.51
CA LEU A 48 10.20 -17.85 -15.33
C LEU A 48 8.97 -17.59 -16.21
N ALA A 49 8.41 -18.64 -16.82
CA ALA A 49 7.17 -18.54 -17.57
C ALA A 49 5.98 -18.07 -16.70
N ALA A 50 5.87 -18.53 -15.45
CA ALA A 50 4.85 -18.06 -14.52
C ALA A 50 5.03 -16.56 -14.18
N HIS A 51 6.26 -16.09 -14.00
CA HIS A 51 6.57 -14.67 -13.80
C HIS A 51 6.14 -13.81 -15.00
N TYR A 52 6.52 -14.19 -16.21
CA TYR A 52 6.11 -13.46 -17.42
C TYR A 52 4.59 -13.37 -17.55
N LYS A 53 3.88 -14.47 -17.30
CA LYS A 53 2.42 -14.49 -17.36
C LYS A 53 1.78 -13.66 -16.25
N ALA A 54 2.38 -13.61 -15.06
CA ALA A 54 1.93 -12.74 -13.98
C ALA A 54 2.08 -11.26 -14.35
N HIS A 55 3.23 -10.86 -14.90
CA HIS A 55 3.45 -9.50 -15.40
C HIS A 55 2.48 -9.13 -16.53
N HIS A 56 2.24 -10.02 -17.49
CA HIS A 56 1.28 -9.78 -18.57
C HIS A 56 -0.11 -9.46 -18.01
N ARG A 57 -0.58 -10.25 -17.05
CA ARG A 57 -1.88 -10.04 -16.40
C ARG A 57 -1.92 -8.78 -15.52
N MET A 58 -0.78 -8.37 -14.95
CA MET A 58 -0.66 -7.07 -14.28
C MET A 58 -0.77 -5.92 -15.28
N PHE A 59 -0.14 -6.02 -16.44
CA PHE A 59 -0.17 -4.96 -17.47
C PHE A 59 -1.58 -4.74 -18.05
N GLU A 60 -2.41 -5.77 -18.12
CA GLU A 60 -3.83 -5.62 -18.49
C GLU A 60 -4.59 -4.66 -17.54
N LYS A 61 -4.14 -4.55 -16.29
CA LYS A 61 -4.72 -3.71 -15.24
C LYS A 61 -4.06 -2.34 -15.11
N LEU A 62 -2.99 -2.07 -15.87
CA LEU A 62 -2.17 -0.88 -15.70
C LEU A 62 -2.14 -0.08 -17.00
N ASP A 63 -2.41 1.22 -16.90
CA ASP A 63 -2.23 2.17 -18.00
C ASP A 63 -0.95 2.97 -17.78
N PHE A 64 0.16 2.45 -18.29
CA PHE A 64 1.47 3.10 -18.18
C PHE A 64 1.49 4.43 -18.94
N PHE A 65 2.06 5.46 -18.31
CA PHE A 65 2.03 6.81 -18.86
C PHE A 65 3.35 7.60 -18.72
N ALA A 66 4.28 7.18 -17.86
CA ALA A 66 5.56 7.87 -17.73
C ALA A 66 6.69 6.98 -17.18
N VAL A 67 7.95 7.45 -17.35
CA VAL A 67 9.15 6.86 -16.74
C VAL A 67 9.86 7.90 -15.87
N THR A 68 10.32 7.48 -14.69
CA THR A 68 11.09 8.35 -13.79
C THR A 68 12.58 8.38 -14.13
N SER A 69 13.32 9.32 -13.55
CA SER A 69 14.76 9.49 -13.68
C SER A 69 15.55 8.31 -13.12
N ARG A 70 14.91 7.52 -12.25
CA ARG A 70 15.42 6.27 -11.67
C ARG A 70 15.06 5.04 -12.51
N GLY A 71 14.35 5.22 -13.62
CA GLY A 71 13.89 4.13 -14.48
C GLY A 71 12.65 3.40 -13.96
N GLU A 72 11.87 4.02 -13.05
CA GLU A 72 10.61 3.44 -12.59
C GLU A 72 9.50 3.79 -13.59
N PHE A 73 8.66 2.82 -13.92
CA PHE A 73 7.51 3.02 -14.80
C PHE A 73 6.27 3.36 -13.98
N LEU A 74 5.58 4.45 -14.32
CA LEU A 74 4.35 4.89 -13.66
C LEU A 74 3.13 4.51 -14.49
N ALA A 75 2.07 4.04 -13.81
CA ALA A 75 0.82 3.63 -14.44
C ALA A 75 -0.40 4.00 -13.62
N PHE A 76 -1.51 4.34 -14.29
CA PHE A 76 -2.81 4.37 -13.63
C PHE A 76 -3.33 2.96 -13.44
N TYR A 77 -3.78 2.65 -12.23
CA TYR A 77 -4.46 1.38 -11.99
C TYR A 77 -5.90 1.44 -12.50
N ARG A 78 -6.24 0.52 -13.41
CA ARG A 78 -7.56 0.39 -14.00
C ARG A 78 -8.47 -0.33 -13.01
N THR A 79 -9.03 0.40 -12.06
CA THR A 79 -10.10 -0.09 -11.18
C THR A 79 -11.46 0.02 -11.87
N GLU A 80 -12.20 -1.09 -11.93
CA GLU A 80 -13.64 -1.02 -12.08
C GLU A 80 -14.26 -0.49 -10.77
N GLY A 81 -15.18 0.47 -10.86
CA GLY A 81 -15.95 0.95 -9.70
C GLY A 81 -15.35 2.10 -8.89
N TYR A 82 -14.18 2.62 -9.25
CA TYR A 82 -13.67 3.86 -8.65
C TYR A 82 -14.32 5.07 -9.33
N SER A 83 -15.03 5.90 -8.56
CA SER A 83 -15.67 7.14 -9.05
C SER A 83 -14.73 8.35 -9.04
N GLY A 84 -13.54 8.22 -8.45
CA GLY A 84 -12.52 9.27 -8.33
C GLY A 84 -11.32 9.09 -9.26
N ASN A 85 -10.24 9.85 -8.99
CA ASN A 85 -8.98 9.68 -9.71
C ASN A 85 -8.40 8.29 -9.41
N PRO A 86 -7.91 7.55 -10.43
CA PRO A 86 -7.31 6.25 -10.23
C PRO A 86 -5.97 6.37 -9.48
N PRO A 87 -5.64 5.40 -8.61
CA PRO A 87 -4.32 5.31 -8.00
C PRO A 87 -3.20 5.18 -9.03
N VAL A 88 -2.01 5.67 -8.67
CA VAL A 88 -0.80 5.57 -9.49
C VAL A 88 0.09 4.47 -8.94
N ALA A 89 0.28 3.44 -9.74
CA ALA A 89 1.23 2.37 -9.50
C ALA A 89 2.63 2.77 -10.02
N LYS A 90 3.65 2.19 -9.40
CA LYS A 90 5.02 2.16 -9.91
C LYS A 90 5.49 0.73 -10.11
N LEU A 91 6.35 0.55 -11.11
CA LEU A 91 7.10 -0.66 -11.38
C LEU A 91 8.58 -0.26 -11.44
N ASP A 92 9.40 -0.76 -10.52
CA ASP A 92 10.82 -0.44 -10.48
C ASP A 92 11.66 -1.31 -11.43
N SER A 93 12.93 -0.96 -11.63
CA SER A 93 13.84 -1.69 -12.51
C SER A 93 14.10 -3.15 -12.10
N GLU A 94 13.73 -3.55 -10.88
CA GLU A 94 13.83 -4.94 -10.40
C GLU A 94 12.54 -5.74 -10.66
N GLY A 95 11.51 -5.10 -11.23
CA GLY A 95 10.23 -5.73 -11.52
C GLY A 95 9.27 -5.74 -10.32
N GLN A 96 9.55 -4.95 -9.28
CA GLN A 96 8.70 -4.87 -8.11
C GLN A 96 7.63 -3.79 -8.28
N TYR A 97 6.39 -4.15 -7.94
CA TYR A 97 5.26 -3.23 -7.97
C TYR A 97 5.09 -2.52 -6.62
N GLY A 98 4.70 -1.25 -6.68
CA GLY A 98 4.30 -0.48 -5.51
C GLY A 98 3.30 0.61 -5.86
N TRP A 99 2.74 1.26 -4.84
CA TRP A 99 1.95 2.48 -5.05
C TRP A 99 2.87 3.70 -5.02
N ALA A 100 2.74 4.57 -6.03
CA ALA A 100 3.37 5.89 -6.04
C ALA A 100 2.47 6.94 -5.39
N GLY A 101 1.15 6.78 -5.49
CA GLY A 101 0.16 7.64 -4.85
C GLY A 101 -1.25 7.09 -4.98
N ALA A 102 -2.15 7.52 -4.09
CA ALA A 102 -3.58 7.22 -4.14
C ALA A 102 -4.29 7.90 -5.31
N ASP A 103 -3.65 8.93 -5.89
CA ASP A 103 -3.95 9.47 -7.20
C ASP A 103 -2.71 10.14 -7.83
N LEU A 104 -2.89 10.82 -8.97
CA LEU A 104 -1.81 11.53 -9.65
C LEU A 104 -1.25 12.70 -8.84
N ALA A 105 -2.09 13.42 -8.10
CA ALA A 105 -1.64 14.56 -7.31
C ALA A 105 -0.76 14.07 -6.15
N ASP A 106 -1.17 13.00 -5.48
CA ASP A 106 -0.42 12.32 -4.43
C ASP A 106 0.94 11.82 -4.93
N ALA A 107 0.96 11.19 -6.11
CA ALA A 107 2.20 10.70 -6.72
C ALA A 107 3.15 11.84 -7.10
N LEU A 108 2.64 12.95 -7.64
CA LEU A 108 3.43 14.14 -7.98
C LEU A 108 3.94 14.86 -6.74
N TYR A 109 3.15 14.92 -5.67
CA TYR A 109 3.55 15.55 -4.42
C TYR A 109 4.83 14.92 -3.89
N TRP A 110 4.86 13.59 -3.74
CA TRP A 110 6.03 12.88 -3.24
C TRP A 110 7.26 13.00 -4.12
N ALA A 111 7.01 13.05 -5.43
CA ALA A 111 8.08 13.13 -6.38
C ALA A 111 8.85 14.46 -6.27
N ALA A 112 8.19 15.55 -5.81
CA ALA A 112 8.72 16.90 -5.77
C ALA A 112 8.81 17.56 -4.39
N GLU A 113 8.57 16.81 -3.29
CA GLU A 113 8.52 17.35 -1.92
C GLU A 113 9.79 18.13 -1.51
N ASP A 114 10.96 17.71 -1.98
CA ASP A 114 12.25 18.33 -1.62
C ASP A 114 12.59 19.59 -2.44
N GLU A 115 11.89 19.84 -3.55
CA GLU A 115 12.33 20.82 -4.56
C GLU A 115 11.31 21.93 -4.89
N CYS A 116 10.06 21.80 -4.44
CA CYS A 116 9.02 22.81 -4.67
C CYS A 116 8.50 23.41 -3.36
N SER A 117 8.85 24.68 -3.09
CA SER A 117 8.50 25.36 -1.84
C SER A 117 7.00 25.62 -1.63
N ASP A 118 6.19 25.58 -2.69
CA ASP A 118 4.72 25.67 -2.64
C ASP A 118 4.06 24.66 -3.59
N LEU A 119 4.38 23.39 -3.41
CA LEU A 119 3.87 22.29 -4.24
C LEU A 119 2.35 22.16 -4.15
N THR A 120 1.77 22.40 -2.97
CA THR A 120 0.33 22.38 -2.76
C THR A 120 -0.37 23.50 -3.53
N GLY A 121 0.17 24.72 -3.52
CA GLY A 121 -0.33 25.83 -4.34
C GLY A 121 -0.22 25.53 -5.83
N TRP A 122 0.92 25.00 -6.27
CA TRP A 122 1.11 24.61 -7.67
C TRP A 122 0.12 23.54 -8.13
N LEU A 123 -0.09 22.47 -7.35
CA LEU A 123 -1.05 21.42 -7.70
C LEU A 123 -2.49 21.97 -7.76
N LYS A 124 -2.87 22.88 -6.85
CA LYS A 124 -4.16 23.57 -6.88
C LYS A 124 -4.33 24.40 -8.16
N ASP A 125 -3.30 25.14 -8.58
CA ASP A 125 -3.31 25.93 -9.83
C ASP A 125 -3.44 25.04 -11.07
N GLN A 126 -2.94 23.81 -11.01
CA GLN A 126 -3.13 22.79 -12.05
C GLN A 126 -4.51 22.09 -12.00
N GLY A 127 -5.40 22.55 -11.12
CA GLY A 127 -6.75 22.00 -10.98
C GLY A 127 -6.76 20.60 -10.37
N PHE A 128 -5.78 20.25 -9.55
CA PHE A 128 -5.88 19.10 -8.65
C PHE A 128 -6.59 19.53 -7.37
N ALA A 129 -7.58 18.74 -6.95
CA ALA A 129 -8.12 18.87 -5.62
C ALA A 129 -7.05 18.35 -4.65
N CYS A 130 -6.27 19.26 -4.07
CA CYS A 130 -5.34 18.95 -2.99
C CYS A 130 -6.01 19.38 -1.68
N PRO A 131 -6.59 18.44 -0.91
CA PRO A 131 -7.07 18.74 0.43
C PRO A 131 -5.92 19.29 1.28
N GLU A 132 -6.21 20.32 2.07
CA GLU A 132 -5.31 20.70 3.16
C GLU A 132 -5.21 19.52 4.14
N GLY A 133 -3.99 19.08 4.45
CA GLY A 133 -3.77 17.91 5.33
C GLY A 133 -3.76 16.56 4.63
N PHE A 134 -3.54 16.50 3.31
CA PHE A 134 -3.41 15.22 2.61
C PHE A 134 -2.28 14.38 3.22
N VAL A 135 -2.66 13.27 3.85
CA VAL A 135 -1.72 12.40 4.53
C VAL A 135 -1.25 11.33 3.57
N LEU A 136 -0.11 11.62 2.99
CA LEU A 136 0.62 10.75 2.11
C LEU A 136 0.98 9.39 2.77
N GLY A 137 0.98 8.31 1.98
CA GLY A 137 1.28 6.95 2.45
C GLY A 137 0.13 6.34 3.26
N ALA A 138 -0.56 7.15 4.05
CA ALA A 138 -1.77 6.78 4.76
C ALA A 138 -2.99 6.65 3.84
N SER A 139 -2.97 7.23 2.64
CA SER A 139 -3.97 7.01 1.59
C SER A 139 -3.73 5.67 0.87
N THR A 140 -2.48 5.39 0.48
CA THR A 140 -2.08 4.20 -0.27
C THR A 140 -2.10 2.91 0.56
N GLN A 141 -1.95 3.00 1.89
CA GLN A 141 -1.94 1.84 2.79
C GLN A 141 -3.28 1.08 2.84
N PHE A 142 -4.36 1.73 2.41
CA PHE A 142 -5.70 1.15 2.32
C PHE A 142 -6.04 0.63 0.92
N LEU A 143 -5.14 0.80 -0.05
CA LEU A 143 -5.30 0.25 -1.40
C LEU A 143 -4.97 -1.24 -1.42
N PRO A 144 -5.55 -2.02 -2.35
CA PRO A 144 -5.12 -3.40 -2.58
C PRO A 144 -3.60 -3.51 -2.79
N GLY A 145 -2.97 -4.51 -2.19
CA GLY A 145 -1.53 -4.76 -2.35
C GLY A 145 -1.20 -5.12 -3.79
N ILE A 146 -0.64 -4.19 -4.55
CA ILE A 146 -0.34 -4.38 -5.97
C ILE A 146 0.77 -5.41 -6.21
N ASP A 147 1.75 -5.47 -5.30
CA ASP A 147 2.76 -6.54 -5.24
C ASP A 147 2.11 -7.91 -4.98
N LYS A 148 1.06 -7.94 -4.15
CA LYS A 148 0.31 -9.16 -3.84
C LYS A 148 -0.49 -9.66 -5.03
N TRP A 149 -0.97 -8.79 -5.93
CA TRP A 149 -1.60 -9.20 -7.18
C TRP A 149 -0.63 -9.99 -8.06
N HIS A 150 0.56 -9.45 -8.28
CA HIS A 150 1.60 -10.12 -9.07
C HIS A 150 1.95 -11.49 -8.46
N LEU A 151 2.20 -11.54 -7.14
CA LEU A 151 2.48 -12.79 -6.44
C LEU A 151 1.34 -13.80 -6.55
N ARG A 152 0.09 -13.35 -6.43
CA ARG A 152 -1.09 -14.21 -6.59
C ARG A 152 -1.13 -14.81 -7.98
N PHE A 153 -1.00 -13.99 -9.03
CA PHE A 153 -1.00 -14.49 -10.41
C PHE A 153 0.13 -15.47 -10.68
N TYR A 154 1.32 -15.18 -10.15
CA TYR A 154 2.46 -16.09 -10.23
C TYR A 154 2.13 -17.46 -9.62
N ARG A 155 1.54 -17.50 -8.42
CA ARG A 155 1.14 -18.76 -7.74
C ARG A 155 0.02 -19.50 -8.47
N GLU A 156 -0.99 -18.78 -8.96
CA GLU A 156 -2.07 -19.36 -9.78
C GLU A 156 -1.49 -20.08 -11.01
N TRP A 157 -0.49 -19.47 -11.67
CA TRP A 157 0.17 -20.06 -12.83
C TRP A 157 1.02 -21.28 -12.53
N LEU A 158 1.58 -21.38 -11.32
CA LEU A 158 2.28 -22.58 -10.87
C LEU A 158 1.34 -23.72 -10.48
N GLY A 159 0.02 -23.49 -10.53
CA GLY A 159 -0.98 -24.45 -10.05
C GLY A 159 -0.96 -24.62 -8.54
N GLU A 160 -0.33 -23.69 -7.81
CA GLU A 160 -0.38 -23.68 -6.36
C GLU A 160 -1.81 -23.35 -5.91
N LEU A 161 -2.27 -24.03 -4.85
CA LEU A 161 -3.56 -23.71 -4.26
C LEU A 161 -3.49 -22.28 -3.70
N VAL A 162 -4.03 -21.33 -4.45
CA VAL A 162 -4.41 -20.03 -3.89
C VAL A 162 -5.64 -20.29 -3.05
N ARG A 163 -5.52 -20.05 -1.75
CA ARG A 163 -6.63 -20.24 -0.79
C ARG A 163 -7.91 -19.65 -1.37
N LYS A 164 -8.97 -20.45 -1.31
CA LYS A 164 -10.30 -19.92 -1.54
C LYS A 164 -10.64 -19.01 -0.36
N ASP A 165 -11.10 -17.85 -0.76
CA ASP A 165 -11.47 -16.74 0.08
C ASP A 165 -12.69 -17.11 0.93
N GLU A 166 -12.51 -17.51 2.18
CA GLU A 166 -13.63 -17.73 3.09
C GLU A 166 -13.61 -16.75 4.27
N ASP A 167 -14.79 -16.17 4.46
CA ASP A 167 -15.33 -15.28 5.47
C ASP A 167 -14.72 -13.87 5.62
N SER A 168 -15.48 -12.88 5.14
CA SER A 168 -15.47 -11.56 5.77
C SER A 168 -15.87 -11.73 7.23
N PRO A 169 -15.19 -11.09 8.19
CA PRO A 169 -15.59 -11.16 9.59
C PRO A 169 -17.06 -10.75 9.73
N SER A 170 -17.83 -11.49 10.55
CA SER A 170 -19.19 -11.10 10.89
C SER A 170 -19.13 -9.89 11.84
N GLY A 171 -19.41 -8.69 11.35
CA GLY A 171 -19.41 -7.47 12.16
C GLY A 171 -19.11 -6.20 11.34
N GLU A 172 -19.34 -5.04 11.94
CA GLU A 172 -18.84 -3.77 11.42
C GLU A 172 -17.49 -3.46 12.07
N PRO A 173 -16.49 -2.95 11.30
CA PRO A 173 -15.24 -2.51 11.89
C PRO A 173 -15.48 -1.30 12.81
N ASP A 174 -14.74 -1.23 13.92
CA ASP A 174 -14.79 -0.14 14.90
C ASP A 174 -13.59 0.80 14.70
N ALA A 175 -13.84 2.10 14.55
CA ALA A 175 -12.80 3.11 14.37
C ALA A 175 -11.81 3.20 15.54
N TYR A 176 -12.20 2.73 16.73
CA TYR A 176 -11.41 2.80 17.95
C TYR A 176 -10.69 1.48 18.30
N ASP A 177 -11.03 0.38 17.62
CA ASP A 177 -10.38 -0.91 17.80
C ASP A 177 -9.79 -1.45 16.49
N PRO A 178 -8.50 -1.16 16.22
CA PRO A 178 -7.75 -1.68 15.08
C PRO A 178 -7.81 -3.20 14.87
N SER A 179 -8.09 -4.00 15.90
CA SER A 179 -8.19 -5.46 15.75
C SER A 179 -9.42 -5.88 14.94
N THR A 180 -10.47 -5.04 14.92
CA THR A 180 -11.70 -5.26 14.17
C THR A 180 -11.59 -4.90 12.68
N TRP A 181 -10.48 -4.28 12.25
CA TRP A 181 -10.30 -3.87 10.85
C TRP A 181 -9.90 -5.03 9.94
N LEU A 182 -9.23 -6.03 10.51
CA LEU A 182 -8.71 -7.18 9.78
C LEU A 182 -9.85 -7.92 9.09
N GLY A 183 -9.69 -8.21 7.80
CA GLY A 183 -10.70 -8.89 6.97
C GLY A 183 -11.77 -7.96 6.38
N HIS A 184 -11.75 -6.66 6.67
CA HIS A 184 -12.62 -5.66 6.03
C HIS A 184 -11.93 -4.96 4.85
N LYS A 185 -12.71 -4.35 3.95
CA LYS A 185 -12.16 -3.56 2.84
C LYS A 185 -11.38 -2.36 3.37
N GLY A 186 -10.16 -2.17 2.88
CA GLY A 186 -9.29 -1.06 3.26
C GLY A 186 -9.96 0.29 3.06
N GLU A 187 -10.69 0.49 1.96
CA GLU A 187 -11.47 1.72 1.71
C GLU A 187 -12.52 1.97 2.81
N ALA A 188 -13.27 0.95 3.20
CA ALA A 188 -14.27 1.08 4.27
C ALA A 188 -13.62 1.43 5.63
N VAL A 189 -12.46 0.83 5.92
CA VAL A 189 -11.67 1.13 7.14
C VAL A 189 -11.09 2.55 7.09
N ARG A 190 -10.56 2.99 5.94
CA ARG A 190 -10.09 4.36 5.74
C ARG A 190 -11.21 5.35 6.04
N ASP A 191 -12.35 5.18 5.41
CA ASP A 191 -13.49 6.08 5.53
C ASP A 191 -14.03 6.10 6.96
N LEU A 192 -14.05 4.95 7.63
CA LEU A 192 -14.41 4.83 9.04
C LEU A 192 -13.49 5.66 9.93
N ILE A 193 -12.16 5.51 9.78
CA ILE A 193 -11.18 6.24 10.58
C ILE A 193 -11.24 7.74 10.27
N ALA A 194 -11.31 8.11 8.98
CA ALA A 194 -11.41 9.50 8.54
C ALA A 194 -12.65 10.19 9.12
N ARG A 195 -13.81 9.51 9.16
CA ARG A 195 -15.03 10.05 9.78
C ARG A 195 -14.93 10.19 11.29
N ALA A 196 -14.30 9.25 11.98
CA ALA A 196 -14.24 9.24 13.44
C ALA A 196 -13.16 10.17 14.01
N HIS A 197 -12.00 10.22 13.35
CA HIS A 197 -10.79 10.87 13.87
C HIS A 197 -10.30 12.03 12.99
N GLY A 198 -10.75 12.12 11.74
CA GLY A 198 -10.25 13.05 10.72
C GLY A 198 -9.17 12.43 9.81
N GLU A 199 -8.99 12.97 8.61
CA GLU A 199 -8.02 12.44 7.64
C GLU A 199 -6.56 12.54 8.13
N ASP A 200 -6.24 13.60 8.90
CA ASP A 200 -4.92 13.83 9.50
C ASP A 200 -4.43 12.73 10.45
N GLU A 201 -5.37 11.90 10.93
CA GLU A 201 -5.10 10.82 11.87
C GLU A 201 -4.70 9.53 11.17
N LEU A 202 -4.94 9.40 9.86
CA LEU A 202 -4.65 8.17 9.10
C LEU A 202 -3.15 7.79 9.16
N ARG A 203 -2.23 8.76 9.23
CA ARG A 203 -0.76 8.55 9.42
C ARG A 203 -0.38 7.89 10.73
N LYS A 204 -1.29 7.86 11.71
CA LYS A 204 -1.02 7.21 12.99
C LYS A 204 -1.15 5.70 12.92
N TYR A 205 -1.63 5.19 11.78
CA TYR A 205 -1.74 3.77 11.50
C TYR A 205 -0.89 3.42 10.30
N TRP A 206 -0.47 2.17 10.25
CA TRP A 206 0.07 1.55 9.07
C TRP A 206 -0.81 0.35 8.73
N VAL A 207 -1.54 0.42 7.62
CA VAL A 207 -2.45 -0.64 7.19
C VAL A 207 -1.86 -1.33 5.97
N SER A 208 -2.10 -2.61 5.80
CA SER A 208 -1.71 -3.34 4.60
C SER A 208 -2.87 -4.20 4.16
N CYS A 209 -3.20 -4.10 2.88
CA CYS A 209 -4.29 -4.85 2.28
C CYS A 209 -3.77 -5.94 1.34
N ASP A 210 -4.50 -7.04 1.28
CA ASP A 210 -4.22 -8.11 0.33
C ASP A 210 -4.53 -7.65 -1.11
N ALA A 211 -4.33 -8.53 -2.09
CA ALA A 211 -4.63 -8.24 -3.50
C ALA A 211 -6.11 -7.88 -3.73
N ARG A 212 -7.03 -8.23 -2.84
CA ARG A 212 -8.45 -7.93 -3.00
C ARG A 212 -8.85 -6.63 -2.28
N GLY A 213 -7.90 -5.98 -1.61
CA GLY A 213 -8.15 -4.78 -0.82
C GLY A 213 -8.74 -5.07 0.54
N PHE A 214 -8.63 -6.29 1.07
CA PHE A 214 -8.98 -6.58 2.47
C PHE A 214 -7.77 -6.35 3.36
N VAL A 215 -7.99 -5.70 4.50
CA VAL A 215 -6.93 -5.46 5.48
C VAL A 215 -6.45 -6.80 6.02
N HIS A 216 -5.17 -7.11 5.82
CA HIS A 216 -4.54 -8.32 6.36
C HIS A 216 -3.55 -8.00 7.49
N SER A 217 -3.10 -6.74 7.57
CA SER A 217 -2.28 -6.26 8.67
C SER A 217 -2.60 -4.82 9.02
N ALA A 218 -2.56 -4.51 10.32
CA ALA A 218 -2.62 -3.16 10.83
C ALA A 218 -1.59 -2.98 11.95
N ARG A 219 -0.91 -1.84 11.96
CA ARG A 219 0.04 -1.43 12.98
C ARG A 219 -0.38 -0.05 13.49
N VAL A 220 -0.30 0.12 14.81
CA VAL A 220 -0.52 1.41 15.46
C VAL A 220 0.84 2.07 15.67
N LEU A 221 1.02 3.29 15.14
CA LEU A 221 2.28 4.04 15.20
C LEU A 221 2.28 5.10 16.32
N LYS A 222 1.12 5.51 16.83
CA LYS A 222 1.00 6.49 17.93
C LYS A 222 0.13 6.01 19.10
N PRO A 223 0.48 6.39 20.34
CA PRO A 223 0.00 5.76 21.59
C PRO A 223 -1.45 6.03 22.00
N SER A 224 -2.17 6.92 21.32
CA SER A 224 -3.47 7.42 21.84
C SER A 224 -4.63 6.43 21.71
N LEU A 225 -4.50 5.38 20.90
CA LEU A 225 -5.51 4.34 20.79
C LEU A 225 -4.97 3.04 21.37
N GLY A 226 -5.64 2.57 22.41
CA GLY A 226 -5.35 1.27 22.99
C GLY A 226 -6.08 0.17 22.22
N VAL A 227 -5.38 -0.90 21.84
CA VAL A 227 -6.05 -2.11 21.32
C VAL A 227 -6.33 -3.03 22.48
N ALA A 228 -7.60 -3.46 22.59
CA ALA A 228 -8.09 -4.22 23.73
C ALA A 228 -7.70 -3.59 25.10
N GLY A 229 -7.69 -2.25 25.17
CA GLY A 229 -7.38 -1.50 26.38
C GLY A 229 -5.89 -1.27 26.68
N ILE A 230 -4.96 -1.66 25.79
CA ILE A 230 -3.52 -1.43 25.97
C ILE A 230 -2.97 -0.39 24.98
N THR A 231 -2.46 0.70 25.53
CA THR A 231 -1.82 1.80 24.80
C THR A 231 -0.32 1.55 24.61
N LEU A 232 0.24 2.08 23.53
CA LEU A 232 1.70 2.13 23.40
C LEU A 232 2.27 3.02 24.52
N GLY A 233 3.42 2.65 25.05
CA GLY A 233 4.00 3.28 26.24
C GLY A 233 3.70 2.54 27.54
N CYS A 234 2.80 1.56 27.54
CA CYS A 234 2.62 0.69 28.70
C CYS A 234 3.87 -0.18 28.94
N SER A 235 4.03 -0.63 30.18
CA SER A 235 5.10 -1.54 30.56
C SER A 235 4.83 -2.96 30.07
N ARG A 236 5.91 -3.73 29.92
CA ARG A 236 5.84 -5.18 29.64
C ARG A 236 4.97 -5.91 30.66
N GLU A 237 5.02 -5.51 31.93
CA GLU A 237 4.23 -6.10 33.01
C GLU A 237 2.74 -5.80 32.88
N GLU A 238 2.37 -4.59 32.48
CA GLU A 238 0.97 -4.22 32.21
C GLU A 238 0.41 -5.00 31.01
N LEU A 239 1.22 -5.17 29.96
CA LEU A 239 0.85 -5.99 28.81
C LEU A 239 0.62 -7.46 29.22
N LEU A 240 1.54 -8.05 29.98
CA LEU A 240 1.40 -9.43 30.49
C LEU A 240 0.19 -9.58 31.42
N ARG A 241 -0.12 -8.56 32.24
CA ARG A 241 -1.30 -8.57 33.10
C ARG A 241 -2.60 -8.55 32.29
N ALA A 242 -2.63 -7.82 31.18
CA ALA A 242 -3.83 -7.68 30.35
C ALA A 242 -4.04 -8.85 29.37
N PHE A 243 -2.97 -9.39 28.79
CA PHE A 243 -3.04 -10.43 27.76
C PHE A 243 -2.67 -11.83 28.27
N GLY A 244 -2.13 -11.94 29.48
CA GLY A 244 -1.58 -13.18 30.02
C GLY A 244 -0.21 -13.52 29.42
N GLU A 245 0.13 -14.81 29.51
CA GLU A 245 1.37 -15.34 28.94
C GLU A 245 1.32 -15.35 27.40
N PRO A 246 2.37 -14.87 26.73
CA PRO A 246 2.46 -14.86 25.27
C PRO A 246 2.66 -16.27 24.70
N THR A 247 2.15 -16.50 23.49
CA THR A 247 2.41 -17.74 22.74
C THR A 247 3.89 -17.89 22.40
N GLN A 248 4.56 -16.77 22.10
CA GLN A 248 6.01 -16.73 21.90
C GLN A 248 6.59 -15.47 22.56
N SER A 249 7.67 -15.65 23.32
CA SER A 249 8.33 -14.60 24.08
C SER A 249 9.80 -14.47 23.68
N GLY A 250 10.24 -13.24 23.47
CA GLY A 250 11.64 -12.86 23.36
C GLY A 250 11.94 -11.64 24.22
N ALA A 251 13.22 -11.24 24.26
CA ALA A 251 13.68 -10.06 24.99
C ALA A 251 12.94 -8.78 24.54
N ILE A 252 12.83 -8.60 23.22
CA ILE A 252 12.30 -7.39 22.60
C ILE A 252 10.98 -7.59 21.85
N ARG A 253 10.42 -8.81 21.85
CA ARG A 253 9.18 -9.13 21.11
C ARG A 253 8.32 -10.10 21.90
N LEU A 254 7.01 -9.84 21.90
CA LEU A 254 6.00 -10.72 22.46
C LEU A 254 4.93 -10.99 21.40
N TYR A 255 4.52 -12.25 21.27
CA TYR A 255 3.51 -12.68 20.31
C TYR A 255 2.33 -13.32 21.03
N TYR A 256 1.12 -12.98 20.61
CA TYR A 256 -0.13 -13.54 21.12
C TYR A 256 -0.99 -13.98 19.94
N ASP A 257 -1.40 -15.24 19.96
CA ASP A 257 -2.29 -15.79 18.96
C ASP A 257 -3.73 -15.79 19.49
N LYS A 258 -4.63 -15.07 18.80
CA LYS A 258 -6.05 -14.92 19.14
C LYS A 258 -6.90 -15.37 17.95
N GLY A 259 -7.15 -16.67 17.86
CA GLY A 259 -7.83 -17.25 16.69
C GLY A 259 -6.98 -17.08 15.44
N LEU A 260 -7.55 -16.44 14.41
CA LEU A 260 -6.85 -16.14 13.14
C LEU A 260 -5.91 -14.92 13.21
N ILE A 261 -5.95 -14.17 14.31
CA ILE A 261 -5.17 -12.94 14.47
C ILE A 261 -3.94 -13.22 15.31
N ARG A 262 -2.76 -12.92 14.76
CA ARG A 262 -1.51 -12.83 15.53
C ARG A 262 -1.24 -11.37 15.89
N LEU A 263 -1.06 -11.12 17.18
CA LEU A 263 -0.61 -9.84 17.72
C LEU A 263 0.88 -9.93 18.01
N HIS A 264 1.63 -8.91 17.63
CA HIS A 264 3.06 -8.78 17.89
C HIS A 264 3.33 -7.42 18.54
N PHE A 265 3.90 -7.46 19.74
CA PHE A 265 4.35 -6.28 20.48
C PHE A 265 5.87 -6.20 20.45
N THR A 266 6.43 -5.04 20.09
CA THR A 266 7.86 -4.76 20.22
C THR A 266 8.12 -3.95 21.48
N ILE A 267 9.04 -4.46 22.31
CA ILE A 267 9.42 -3.88 23.60
C ILE A 267 10.76 -3.15 23.43
N GLN A 268 10.78 -1.87 23.79
CA GLN A 268 12.00 -1.08 23.89
C GLN A 268 12.66 -1.30 25.24
N ASP A 269 13.96 -1.58 25.22
CA ASP A 269 14.82 -1.75 26.41
C ASP A 269 14.21 -2.70 27.45
N GLU A 270 13.50 -3.72 26.97
CA GLU A 270 12.76 -4.74 27.75
C GLU A 270 11.67 -4.21 28.68
N ARG A 271 11.34 -2.91 28.63
CA ARG A 271 10.47 -2.25 29.60
C ARG A 271 9.17 -1.74 29.00
N ILE A 272 9.21 -1.12 27.83
CA ILE A 272 8.09 -0.32 27.32
C ILE A 272 7.62 -0.86 25.97
N VAL A 273 6.31 -1.04 25.80
CA VAL A 273 5.70 -1.37 24.52
C VAL A 273 5.82 -0.17 23.59
N LYS A 274 6.68 -0.28 22.58
CA LYS A 274 6.90 0.79 21.59
C LYS A 274 5.93 0.69 20.43
N MET A 275 5.50 -0.51 20.12
CA MET A 275 4.79 -0.79 18.88
C MET A 275 3.97 -2.05 19.02
N MET A 276 2.84 -2.05 18.32
CA MET A 276 1.97 -3.21 18.18
C MET A 276 1.59 -3.37 16.72
N CYS A 277 1.67 -4.61 16.27
CA CYS A 277 1.31 -5.07 14.93
C CYS A 277 0.28 -6.19 15.06
N MET A 278 -0.71 -6.20 14.19
CA MET A 278 -1.73 -7.22 14.11
C MET A 278 -1.73 -7.73 12.68
N THR A 279 -1.75 -9.05 12.53
CA THR A 279 -1.70 -9.72 11.25
C THR A 279 -2.68 -10.89 11.27
N ILE A 280 -3.42 -11.08 10.18
CA ILE A 280 -4.07 -12.37 9.95
C ILE A 280 -2.94 -13.37 9.69
N ASP A 281 -2.92 -14.47 10.46
CA ASP A 281 -1.93 -15.53 10.26
C ASP A 281 -2.33 -16.39 9.06
N ASP A 282 -1.73 -16.10 7.90
CA ASP A 282 -1.96 -16.84 6.66
C ASP A 282 -1.33 -18.25 6.66
N SER A 283 -0.62 -18.65 7.73
CA SER A 283 0.13 -19.91 7.79
C SER A 283 -0.63 -21.14 8.31
N GLN A 284 -1.85 -20.95 8.87
CA GLN A 284 -2.75 -22.04 9.28
C GLN A 284 -3.78 -22.31 8.23
#